data_AF-A0AAU4IR33-F1
#
_entry.id   AF-A0AAU4IR33-F1
#
_cell.length_a   1.000
_cell.length_b   1.000
_cell.length_c   1.000
_cell.angle_alpha   90.00
_cell.angle_beta   90.00
_cell.angle_gamma   90.00
#
_symmetry.space_group_name_H-M   'P 1'
#
loop_
_entity.id
_entity.type
_entity.pdbx_description
1 polymer ?
#
loop_
_entity_poly.entity_id
_entity_poly.type
_entity_poly.pdbx_seq_one_letter_code
_entity_poly.pdbx_strand_id
1 'polypeptide(L)'
;MGVGIALLVFGTVSVGWGSVLLFNLRGTADKAAARRNTGRAVTAARTMDLSLTEPSQLGPWFFRLMGGFILPAGLALCLVGLVLTVEG
;
A
#
# COMPACT_ATOMS: atom_id res chain seq x y z
N MET A 1 -20.69 -18.49 -3.29
CA MET A 1 -20.08 -18.39 -1.94
C MET A 1 -18.56 -18.21 -1.86
N GLY A 2 -17.70 -19.20 -2.17
CA GLY A 2 -16.26 -19.16 -1.82
C GLY A 2 -15.45 -17.97 -2.40
N VAL A 3 -15.70 -17.60 -3.66
CA VAL A 3 -15.04 -16.45 -4.31
C VAL A 3 -15.48 -15.13 -3.69
N GLY A 4 -16.77 -14.98 -3.34
CA GLY A 4 -17.29 -13.78 -2.69
C GLY A 4 -16.65 -13.52 -1.32
N ILE A 5 -16.47 -14.58 -0.52
CA ILE A 5 -15.77 -14.49 0.77
C ILE A 5 -14.30 -14.09 0.57
N ALA A 6 -13.61 -14.66 -0.41
CA ALA A 6 -12.22 -14.31 -0.69
C ALA A 6 -12.06 -12.82 -1.07
N LEU A 7 -12.98 -12.30 -1.90
CA LEU A 7 -13.01 -10.89 -2.29
C LEU A 7 -13.32 -9.96 -1.10
N LEU A 8 -14.22 -10.35 -0.20
CA LEU A 8 -14.50 -9.63 1.04
C LEU A 8 -13.27 -9.55 1.95
N VAL A 9 -12.57 -10.67 2.15
CA VAL A 9 -11.35 -10.70 2.97
C VAL A 9 -10.26 -9.82 2.34
N PHE A 10 -10.05 -9.93 1.03
CA PHE A 10 -9.03 -9.13 0.35
C PHE A 10 -9.38 -7.63 0.35
N GLY A 11 -10.67 -7.30 0.18
CA GLY A 11 -11.17 -5.94 0.26
C GLY A 11 -10.95 -5.32 1.64
N THR A 12 -11.29 -6.02 2.72
CA THR A 12 -11.12 -5.52 4.10
C THR A 12 -9.64 -5.29 4.45
N VAL A 13 -8.76 -6.21 4.06
CA VAL A 13 -7.30 -6.03 4.23
C VAL A 13 -6.82 -4.80 3.45
N SER A 14 -7.30 -4.62 2.21
CA SER A 14 -6.96 -3.47 1.37
C SER A 14 -7.45 -2.15 1.98
N VAL A 15 -8.68 -2.08 2.50
CA VAL A 15 -9.21 -0.88 3.18
C VAL A 15 -8.37 -0.54 4.42
N GLY A 16 -8.03 -1.55 5.24
CA GLY A 16 -7.18 -1.37 6.41
C GLY A 16 -5.80 -0.84 6.04
N TRP A 17 -5.14 -1.44 5.06
CA TRP A 17 -3.82 -1.01 4.63
C TRP A 17 -3.84 0.36 3.93
N GLY A 18 -4.83 0.59 3.06
CA GLY A 18 -5.03 1.82 2.32
C GLY A 18 -5.30 3.01 3.25
N SER A 19 -6.14 2.83 4.28
CA SER A 19 -6.42 3.86 5.29
C SER A 19 -5.19 4.20 6.13
N VAL A 20 -4.44 3.18 6.59
CA VAL A 20 -3.19 3.38 7.33
C VAL A 20 -2.20 4.23 6.54
N LEU A 21 -2.01 3.92 5.25
CA LEU A 21 -1.10 4.65 4.38
C LEU A 21 -1.63 6.06 4.04
N LEU A 22 -2.89 6.19 3.64
CA LEU A 22 -3.50 7.47 3.22
C LEU A 22 -3.45 8.51 4.35
N PHE A 23 -3.93 8.11 5.52
CA PHE A 23 -3.98 8.99 6.70
C PHE A 23 -2.65 9.05 7.45
N ASN A 24 -1.62 8.33 6.98
CA ASN A 24 -0.30 8.26 7.61
C ASN A 24 -0.41 7.90 9.11
N LEU A 25 -1.25 6.92 9.43
CA LEU A 25 -1.46 6.50 10.82
C LEU A 25 -0.13 6.03 11.40
N ARG A 26 0.26 6.59 12.55
CA ARG A 26 1.55 6.30 13.23
C ARG A 26 2.81 6.58 12.38
N GLY A 27 2.73 7.49 11.42
CA GLY A 27 3.85 7.83 10.54
C GLY A 27 4.24 6.70 9.59
N THR A 28 3.30 5.81 9.23
CA THR A 28 3.57 4.63 8.41
C THR A 28 4.03 4.97 7.00
N ALA A 29 3.50 6.02 6.38
CA ALA A 29 3.97 6.50 5.08
C ALA A 29 5.40 7.05 5.18
N ASP A 30 5.72 7.76 6.27
CA ASP A 30 7.06 8.28 6.53
C ASP A 30 8.07 7.15 6.77
N LYS A 31 7.69 6.15 7.56
CA LYS A 31 8.50 4.95 7.82
C LYS A 31 8.73 4.14 6.54
N ALA A 32 7.72 4.03 5.68
CA ALA A 32 7.85 3.33 4.40
C ALA A 32 8.82 4.07 3.46
N ALA A 33 8.73 5.40 3.39
CA ALA A 33 9.67 6.22 2.63
C ALA A 33 11.10 6.10 3.17
N ALA A 34 11.27 6.19 4.50
CA ALA A 34 12.57 6.02 5.15
C ALA A 34 13.17 4.63 4.88
N ARG A 35 12.37 3.55 5.01
CA ARG A 35 12.81 2.17 4.74
C ARG A 35 13.24 1.97 3.29
N ARG A 36 12.60 2.65 2.34
CA ARG A 36 12.97 2.58 0.93
C ARG A 36 14.29 3.31 0.66
N ASN A 37 14.48 4.47 1.28
CA ASN A 37 15.73 5.24 1.16
C ASN A 37 16.91 4.47 1.79
N THR A 38 16.72 3.82 2.94
CA THR A 38 17.78 2.98 3.53
C THR A 38 18.10 1.77 2.67
N GLY A 39 17.09 1.13 2.08
CA GLY A 39 17.29 0.05 1.11
C GLY A 39 18.11 0.50 -0.11
N ARG A 40 17.79 1.67 -0.67
CA ARG A 40 18.56 2.27 -1.77
C ARG A 40 20.00 2.57 -1.37
N ALA A 41 20.24 3.11 -0.19
CA ALA A 41 21.59 3.37 0.31
C ALA A 41 22.41 2.06 0.46
N VAL A 42 21.79 0.98 0.95
CA VAL A 42 22.44 -0.35 1.01
C VAL A 42 22.74 -0.89 -0.38
N THR A 43 21.82 -0.75 -1.33
CA THR A 43 22.05 -1.15 -2.72
C THR A 43 23.16 -0.34 -3.36
N ALA A 44 23.16 0.99 -3.20
CA ALA A 44 24.22 1.89 -3.66
C ALA A 44 25.59 1.46 -3.16
N ALA A 45 25.69 1.15 -1.87
CA ALA A 45 26.92 0.67 -1.25
C ALA A 45 27.38 -0.69 -1.81
N ARG A 46 26.45 -1.58 -2.20
CA ARG A 46 26.76 -2.88 -2.81
C ARG A 46 27.15 -2.79 -4.28
N THR A 47 26.54 -1.88 -5.05
CA THR A 47 26.75 -1.75 -6.49
C THR A 47 27.76 -0.68 -6.88
N MET A 48 28.29 0.08 -5.90
CA MET A 48 29.10 1.29 -6.11
C MET A 48 28.42 2.33 -7.01
N ASP A 49 27.09 2.28 -7.11
CA ASP A 49 26.32 3.20 -7.93
C ASP A 49 25.91 4.42 -7.10
N LEU A 50 26.69 5.50 -7.24
CA LEU A 50 26.51 6.77 -6.56
C LEU A 50 25.22 7.51 -6.97
N SER A 51 24.54 7.10 -8.06
CA SER A 51 23.24 7.68 -8.43
C SER A 51 22.12 7.27 -7.46
N LEU A 52 22.28 6.15 -6.75
CA LEU A 52 21.31 5.65 -5.77
C LEU A 52 21.41 6.33 -4.40
N THR A 53 22.46 7.14 -4.18
CA THR A 53 22.62 7.95 -2.95
C THR A 53 21.77 9.21 -2.95
N GLU A 54 21.23 9.63 -4.10
CA GLU A 54 20.25 10.72 -4.13
C GLU A 54 18.95 10.28 -3.44
N PRO A 55 18.42 11.10 -2.51
CA PRO A 55 17.18 10.78 -1.82
C PRO A 55 16.07 10.60 -2.84
N SER A 56 15.32 9.50 -2.74
CA SER A 56 14.26 9.23 -3.71
C SER A 56 13.24 10.37 -3.71
N GLN A 57 12.90 10.89 -4.90
CA GLN A 57 11.83 11.90 -5.05
C GLN A 57 10.46 11.40 -4.58
N LEU A 58 10.33 10.08 -4.39
CA LEU A 58 9.13 9.42 -3.91
C LEU A 58 9.10 9.49 -2.38
N GLY A 59 8.76 10.67 -1.88
CA GLY A 59 8.55 10.94 -0.47
C GLY A 59 7.27 10.29 0.10
N PRO A 60 6.93 10.56 1.37
CA PRO A 60 5.77 9.99 2.05
C PRO A 60 4.44 10.20 1.30
N TRP A 61 4.35 11.30 0.53
CA TRP A 61 3.23 11.60 -0.35
C TRP A 61 2.88 10.47 -1.32
N PHE A 62 3.88 9.79 -1.91
CA PHE A 62 3.63 8.68 -2.84
C PHE A 62 2.91 7.52 -2.14
N PHE A 63 3.30 7.19 -0.91
CA PHE A 63 2.66 6.14 -0.14
C PHE A 63 1.23 6.52 0.25
N ARG A 64 0.98 7.80 0.55
CA ARG A 64 -0.37 8.32 0.81
C ARG A 64 -1.25 8.25 -0.43
N LEU A 65 -0.74 8.60 -1.61
CA LEU A 65 -1.43 8.44 -2.89
C LEU A 65 -1.80 6.98 -3.15
N MET A 66 -0.86 6.05 -2.95
CA MET A 66 -1.13 4.62 -3.05
C MET A 66 -2.24 4.19 -2.08
N GLY A 67 -2.20 4.66 -0.82
CA GLY A 67 -3.28 4.43 0.13
C GLY A 67 -4.63 4.97 -0.36
N GLY A 68 -4.61 6.13 -1.01
CA GLY A 68 -5.78 6.78 -1.62
C GLY A 68 -6.39 6.01 -2.79
N PHE A 69 -5.60 5.22 -3.53
CA PHE A 69 -6.12 4.30 -4.56
C PHE A 69 -6.55 2.96 -3.97
N ILE A 70 -5.79 2.42 -3.02
CA ILE A 70 -6.05 1.10 -2.42
C ILE A 70 -7.34 1.11 -1.60
N LEU A 71 -7.64 2.20 -0.88
CA LEU A 71 -8.85 2.31 -0.06
C LEU A 71 -10.15 2.19 -0.88
N PRO A 72 -10.41 3.00 -1.92
CA PRO A 72 -11.62 2.87 -2.73
C PRO A 72 -11.67 1.55 -3.51
N ALA A 73 -10.53 1.03 -3.98
CA ALA A 73 -10.47 -0.28 -4.61
C ALA A 73 -10.84 -1.41 -3.64
N GLY A 74 -10.36 -1.34 -2.40
CA GLY A 74 -10.72 -2.28 -1.33
C GLY A 74 -12.21 -2.23 -0.97
N LEU A 75 -12.80 -1.03 -0.91
CA LEU A 75 -14.23 -0.86 -0.71
C LEU A 75 -15.05 -1.48 -1.86
N ALA A 76 -14.64 -1.25 -3.11
CA ALA A 76 -15.29 -1.86 -4.26
C ALA A 76 -15.22 -3.40 -4.21
N LEU A 77 -14.06 -3.96 -3.85
CA LEU A 77 -13.89 -5.40 -3.68
C LEU A 77 -14.78 -5.98 -2.57
N CYS A 78 -14.95 -5.26 -1.45
CA CYS A 78 -15.90 -5.67 -0.41
C CYS A 78 -17.34 -5.71 -0.94
N LEU A 79 -17.77 -4.68 -1.68
CA LEU A 79 -19.12 -4.62 -2.24
C LEU A 79 -19.36 -5.76 -3.23
N VAL A 80 -18.43 -5.98 -4.16
CA VAL A 80 -18.52 -7.08 -5.13
C VAL A 80 -18.50 -8.44 -4.43
N GLY A 81 -17.62 -8.62 -3.44
CA GLY A 81 -17.55 -9.85 -2.65
C GLY A 81 -18.84 -10.12 -1.88
N LEU A 82 -19.47 -9.08 -1.31
CA LEU A 82 -20.74 -9.18 -0.61
C LEU A 82 -21.86 -9.64 -1.55
N VAL A 83 -22.02 -8.98 -2.70
CA VAL A 83 -23.03 -9.33 -3.71
C VAL A 83 -22.86 -10.79 -4.14
N LEU A 84 -21.64 -11.20 -4.50
CA LEU A 84 -21.35 -12.57 -4.94
C LEU A 84 -21.50 -13.64 -3.84
N THR A 85 -21.51 -13.23 -2.56
CA THR A 85 -21.76 -14.15 -1.44
C THR A 85 -23.25 -14.28 -1.14
N VAL A 86 -24.03 -13.22 -1.38
CA VAL A 86 -25.48 -13.19 -1.14
C VAL A 86 -26.25 -13.84 -2.29
N GLU A 87 -25.79 -13.67 -3.54
CA GLU A 87 -26.48 -14.16 -4.74
C GLU A 87 -26.11 -15.59 -5.16
N GLY A 88 -25.07 -16.20 -4.59
CA GLY A 88 -24.61 -17.53 -4.99
C GLY A 88 -23.93 -18.32 -3.89
#